data_AF-A0A6M1ZS27-F1
#
_entry.id   AF-A0A6M1ZS27-F1
#
_cell.length_a   1.000
_cell.length_b   1.000
_cell.length_c   1.000
_cell.angle_alpha   90.00
_cell.angle_beta   90.00
_cell.angle_gamma   90.00
#
_symmetry.space_group_name_H-M   'P 1'
#
loop_
_entity.id
_entity.type
_entity.pdbx_description
1 polymer ?
#
loop_
_entity_poly.entity_id
_entity_poly.type
_entity_poly.pdbx_seq_one_letter_code
_entity_poly.pdbx_strand_id
1 'polypeptide(L)' 'MSKTIFEILTLSEKVLKESGIARPRREAEELIADVLDKRRLDLYLAYDRPLEEGELEGIRKALRRRKEGEPTPYIG' A
#
# COMPACT_ATOMS: atom_id res chain seq x y z
N MET A 1 -9.35 -7.51 15.95
CA MET A 1 -9.44 -7.83 14.51
C MET A 1 -8.32 -7.08 13.81
N SER A 2 -7.31 -7.78 13.28
CA SER A 2 -6.31 -7.12 12.42
C SER A 2 -6.89 -6.95 11.01
N LYS A 3 -6.38 -5.98 10.25
CA LYS A 3 -6.87 -5.69 8.90
C LYS A 3 -6.34 -6.72 7.91
N THR A 4 -7.12 -7.05 6.90
CA THR A 4 -6.65 -7.88 5.80
C THR A 4 -5.88 -7.08 4.75
N ILE A 5 -5.20 -7.78 3.83
CA ILE A 5 -4.55 -7.16 2.67
C ILE A 5 -5.57 -6.35 1.85
N PHE A 6 -6.77 -6.88 1.62
CA PHE A 6 -7.80 -6.17 0.87
C PHE A 6 -8.23 -4.86 1.57
N GLU A 7 -8.46 -4.91 2.88
CA GLU A 7 -8.89 -3.76 3.66
C GLU A 7 -7.83 -2.67 3.69
N ILE A 8 -6.56 -3.01 3.97
CA ILE A 8 -5.49 -2.00 4.02
C ILE A 8 -5.26 -1.37 2.66
N LEU A 9 -5.37 -2.15 1.58
CA LEU A 9 -5.11 -1.67 0.24
C LEU A 9 -6.23 -0.73 -0.23
N THR A 10 -7.49 -1.04 0.10
CA THR A 10 -8.62 -0.15 -0.13
C THR A 10 -8.49 1.17 0.66
N LEU A 11 -8.06 1.10 1.92
CA LEU A 11 -7.79 2.31 2.72
C LEU A 11 -6.64 3.14 2.14
N SER A 12 -5.57 2.49 1.72
CA SER A 12 -4.38 3.11 1.12
C SER A 12 -4.73 3.82 -0.18
N GLU A 13 -5.49 3.18 -1.05
CA GLU A 13 -6.00 3.77 -2.29
C GLU A 13 -6.81 5.04 -2.01
N LYS A 14 -7.75 5.00 -1.05
CA LYS A 14 -8.54 6.18 -0.67
C LYS A 14 -7.66 7.33 -0.21
N VAL A 15 -6.70 7.05 0.66
CA VAL A 15 -5.75 8.05 1.19
C VAL A 15 -4.92 8.68 0.07
N LEU A 16 -4.41 7.87 -0.87
CA LEU A 16 -3.61 8.37 -1.99
C LEU A 16 -4.46 9.16 -3.00
N LYS A 17 -5.72 8.73 -3.21
CA LYS A 17 -6.69 9.46 -4.04
C LYS A 17 -7.00 10.84 -3.47
N GLU A 18 -7.23 10.93 -2.16
CA GLU A 18 -7.44 12.21 -1.46
C GLU A 18 -6.20 13.11 -1.50
N SER A 19 -5.02 12.52 -1.68
CA SER A 19 -3.74 13.24 -1.80
C SER A 19 -3.40 13.65 -3.24
N GLY A 20 -4.30 13.44 -4.20
CA GLY A 20 -4.11 13.85 -5.60
C GLY A 20 -3.18 12.94 -6.42
N ILE A 21 -2.85 11.74 -5.94
CA ILE A 21 -2.03 10.77 -6.69
C ILE A 21 -2.82 10.30 -7.92
N ALA A 22 -2.19 10.34 -9.09
CA ALA A 22 -2.85 10.05 -10.37
C ALA A 22 -3.32 8.59 -10.52
N ARG A 23 -2.59 7.62 -9.93
CA ARG A 23 -2.91 6.19 -9.99
C ARG A 23 -2.96 5.57 -8.59
N PRO A 24 -3.92 5.97 -7.75
CA PRO A 24 -3.88 5.69 -6.31
C PRO A 24 -3.93 4.20 -5.99
N ARG A 25 -4.67 3.40 -6.76
CA ARG A 25 -4.74 1.94 -6.61
C ARG A 25 -3.39 1.28 -6.87
N ARG A 26 -2.80 1.58 -8.04
CA ARG A 26 -1.53 1.01 -8.48
C ARG A 26 -0.40 1.39 -7.53
N GLU A 27 -0.38 2.64 -7.08
CA GLU A 27 0.63 3.12 -6.15
C GLU A 27 0.49 2.44 -4.77
N ALA A 28 -0.75 2.27 -4.27
CA ALA A 28 -1.00 1.53 -3.02
C ALA A 28 -0.54 0.08 -3.14
N GLU A 29 -0.84 -0.57 -4.26
CA GLU A 29 -0.40 -1.93 -4.56
C GLU A 29 1.13 -2.06 -4.58
N GLU A 30 1.82 -1.13 -5.24
CA GLU A 30 3.29 -1.12 -5.32
C GLU A 30 3.91 -0.88 -3.93
N LEU A 31 3.39 0.08 -3.15
CA LEU A 31 3.88 0.36 -1.78
C LEU A 31 3.66 -0.82 -0.82
N ILE A 32 2.48 -1.45 -0.87
CA ILE A 32 2.18 -2.57 0.02
C ILE A 32 2.99 -3.81 -0.40
N ALA A 33 3.14 -4.06 -1.71
CA ALA A 33 3.96 -5.14 -2.21
C ALA A 33 5.42 -5.01 -1.74
N ASP A 34 5.99 -3.79 -1.82
CA ASP A 34 7.34 -3.49 -1.35
C ASP A 34 7.50 -3.71 0.16
N VAL A 35 6.57 -3.20 0.98
CA VAL A 35 6.62 -3.38 2.44
C VAL A 35 6.50 -4.85 2.86
N LEU A 36 5.71 -5.64 2.15
CA LEU A 36 5.48 -7.05 2.47
C LEU A 36 6.52 -8.00 1.83
N ASP A 37 7.45 -7.46 1.05
CA ASP A 37 8.39 -8.23 0.22
C ASP A 37 7.65 -9.28 -0.62
N LYS A 38 6.67 -8.80 -1.40
CA LYS A 38 5.80 -9.61 -2.26
C LYS A 38 5.72 -8.98 -3.64
N ARG A 39 5.35 -9.78 -4.64
CA ARG A 39 4.96 -9.21 -5.93
C ARG A 39 3.53 -8.73 -5.82
N ARG A 40 3.17 -7.74 -6.63
CA ARG A 40 1.81 -7.20 -6.70
C ARG A 40 0.74 -8.29 -6.92
N LEU A 41 1.03 -9.28 -7.78
CA LEU A 41 0.13 -10.41 -8.03
C LEU A 41 -0.14 -11.25 -6.77
N ASP A 42 0.85 -11.39 -5.90
CA ASP A 42 0.72 -12.18 -4.67
C ASP A 42 -0.24 -11.51 -3.67
N LEU A 43 -0.39 -10.17 -3.73
CA LEU A 43 -1.39 -9.47 -2.91
C LEU A 43 -2.82 -9.93 -3.24
N TYR A 44 -3.15 -10.05 -4.53
CA TYR A 44 -4.49 -10.47 -4.97
C TYR A 44 -4.82 -11.91 -4.56
N LEU A 45 -3.81 -12.79 -4.53
CA LEU A 45 -3.97 -14.18 -4.11
C LEU A 45 -4.18 -14.32 -2.60
N ALA A 46 -3.84 -13.29 -1.83
CA ALA A 46 -3.84 -13.31 -0.37
C ALA A 46 -4.75 -12.24 0.26
N TYR A 47 -5.79 -11.79 -0.44
CA TYR A 47 -6.66 -10.70 0.02
C TYR A 47 -7.27 -10.88 1.42
N ASP A 48 -7.61 -12.11 1.79
CA ASP A 48 -8.17 -12.43 3.10
C ASP A 48 -7.11 -12.66 4.17
N ARG A 49 -5.81 -12.60 3.83
CA ARG A 49 -4.72 -12.74 4.80
C ARG A 49 -4.76 -11.56 5.78
N PRO A 50 -4.86 -11.82 7.09
CA PRO A 50 -4.71 -10.79 8.10
C PRO A 50 -3.26 -10.30 8.16
N LEU A 51 -3.08 -9.01 8.39
CA LEU A 51 -1.77 -8.39 8.55
C LEU A 51 -1.40 -8.29 10.02
N GLU A 52 -0.12 -8.48 10.30
CA GLU A 52 0.44 -8.25 11.63
C GLU A 52 0.64 -6.74 11.87
N GLU A 53 0.73 -6.33 13.14
CA GLU A 53 0.84 -4.90 13.45
C GLU A 53 2.11 -4.27 12.88
N GLY A 54 3.22 -5.01 12.82
CA GLY A 54 4.46 -4.55 12.20
C GLY A 54 4.33 -4.30 10.70
N GLU A 55 3.60 -5.18 9.98
CA GLU A 55 3.30 -5.00 8.56
C GLU A 55 2.42 -3.75 8.36
N LEU A 56 1.39 -3.58 9.19
CA LEU A 56 0.52 -2.40 9.15
C LEU A 56 1.27 -1.10 9.43
N GLU A 57 2.19 -1.11 10.39
CA GLU A 57 3.02 0.06 10.71
C GLU A 57 3.95 0.43 9.55
N GLY A 58 4.58 -0.57 8.93
CA GLY A 58 5.39 -0.40 7.73
C GLY A 58 4.62 0.26 6.59
N ILE A 59 3.40 -0.24 6.30
CA ILE A 59 2.52 0.31 5.26
C ILE A 59 2.14 1.76 5.59
N ARG A 60 1.75 2.05 6.84
CA ARG A 60 1.42 3.43 7.25
C ARG A 60 2.60 4.39 7.12
N LYS A 61 3.82 3.94 7.42
CA LYS A 61 5.05 4.74 7.24
C LYS A 61 5.31 5.01 5.75
N ALA A 62 5.20 3.99 4.91
CA ALA A 62 5.37 4.12 3.46
C ALA A 62 4.34 5.10 2.84
N LEU A 63 3.07 5.01 3.24
CA LEU A 63 2.02 5.94 2.80
C LEU A 63 2.29 7.39 3.21
N ARG A 64 2.73 7.62 4.45
CA ARG A 64 3.06 8.98 4.94
C ARG A 64 4.19 9.60 4.11
N ARG A 65 5.28 8.85 3.91
CA ARG A 65 6.40 9.28 3.05
C ARG A 65 5.95 9.62 1.62
N ARG A 66 5.09 8.77 1.04
CA ARG A 66 4.54 9.01 -0.31
C ARG A 66 3.70 10.28 -0.39
N LYS A 67 2.89 10.56 0.63
CA LYS A 67 2.06 11.78 0.74
C LYS A 67 2.90 13.04 0.91
N GLU A 68 4.01 12.94 1.63
CA GLU A 68 4.92 14.06 1.88
C GLU A 68 5.75 14.44 0.64
N GLY A 69 5.55 13.75 -0.49
CA GLY A 69 6.13 14.14 -1.77
C GLY A 69 7.51 13.56 -2.04
N GLU A 70 7.92 12.49 -1.33
CA GLU A 70 9.06 11.71 -1.82
C GLU A 70 8.73 11.20 -3.23
N PRO A 71 9.55 11.53 -4.25
CA PRO A 71 9.34 11.05 -5.59
C PRO A 71 9.43 9.53 -5.57
N THR A 72 8.34 8.85 -5.99
CA THR A 72 8.48 7.46 -6.39
C THR A 72 9.54 7.41 -7.48
N PRO A 73 10.52 6.50 -7.43
CA PRO A 73 11.38 6.27 -8.57
C PRO A 73 10.49 5.72 -9.69
N TYR A 74 9.94 6.64 -10.48
CA TYR A 74 9.45 6.37 -11.82
C TYR A 74 10.68 5.92 -12.61
N ILE A 75 10.92 4.62 -12.62
CA ILE A 75 11.78 4.03 -13.64
C ILE A 75 10.93 4.03 -14.91
N GLY A 76 11.40 4.80 -15.90
CA GLY A 76 10.74 5.01 -17.19
C GLY A 76 10.63 3.75 -18.05
#